data_AF-A0A2N9GRN4-F1
#
_entry.id   AF-A0A2N9GRN4-F1
#
_cell.length_a   1.000
_cell.length_b   1.000
_cell.length_c   1.000
_cell.angle_alpha   90.00
_cell.angle_beta   90.00
_cell.angle_gamma   90.00
#
_symmetry.space_group_name_H-M   'P 1'
#
loop_
_entity.id
_entity.type
_entity.pdbx_description
1 polymer ?
#
loop_
_entity_poly.entity_id
_entity_poly.type
_entity_poly.pdbx_seq_one_letter_code
_entity_poly.pdbx_strand_id
1 'polypeptide(L)'
;MASLCECITYSAMPFTPPHYSGFSVPVCQFDSETVTHALWACPHARNVWALIPGRIQKLHVEIGDFFLLTQDLTQSLNRQELEVWAVTCWSIWNARNKFFHEAVMNHPSLIFDNAIRLLQDFHRVLAAQRLPSPS
;
A
#
# COMPACT_ATOMS: atom_id res chain seq x y z
N MET A 1 -11.76 8.05 -1.48
CA MET A 1 -10.67 7.40 -2.26
C MET A 1 -9.58 8.40 -2.61
N ALA A 2 -9.91 9.60 -3.12
CA ALA A 2 -8.92 10.68 -3.32
C ALA A 2 -8.03 10.93 -2.07
N SER A 3 -8.64 11.06 -0.89
CA SER A 3 -7.90 11.28 0.37
C SER A 3 -6.97 10.12 0.80
N LEU A 4 -7.24 8.87 0.40
CA LEU A 4 -6.33 7.73 0.71
C LEU A 4 -5.14 7.67 -0.26
N CYS A 5 -5.37 7.89 -1.56
CA CYS A 5 -4.29 8.04 -2.54
C CYS A 5 -3.42 9.27 -2.26
N GLU A 6 -4.04 10.39 -1.89
CA GLU A 6 -3.33 11.60 -1.48
C GLU A 6 -2.55 11.37 -0.19
N CYS A 7 -3.12 10.71 0.83
CA CYS A 7 -2.39 10.35 2.04
C CYS A 7 -1.25 9.37 1.77
N ILE A 8 -1.40 8.37 0.88
CA ILE A 8 -0.30 7.46 0.52
C ILE A 8 0.81 8.23 -0.21
N THR A 9 0.47 9.15 -1.11
CA THR A 9 1.43 9.98 -1.85
C THR A 9 2.12 11.01 -0.94
N TYR A 10 1.36 11.72 -0.09
CA TYR A 10 1.88 12.71 0.87
C TYR A 10 2.63 12.07 2.03
N SER A 11 2.26 10.88 2.48
CA SER A 11 3.00 10.15 3.53
C SER A 11 4.27 9.48 2.99
N ALA A 12 4.34 9.22 1.69
CA ALA A 12 5.55 8.74 1.01
C ALA A 12 6.55 9.87 0.68
N MET A 13 6.13 11.15 0.79
CA MET A 13 6.97 12.31 0.45
C MET A 13 8.12 12.69 1.42
N PRO A 14 8.25 12.24 2.69
CA PRO A 14 9.38 12.68 3.49
C PRO A 14 10.67 11.87 3.22
N PHE A 15 10.70 10.95 2.24
CA PHE A 15 11.86 10.09 1.97
C PHE A 15 12.54 10.32 0.61
N THR A 16 12.48 11.53 0.03
CA THR A 16 13.56 11.97 -0.87
C THR A 16 14.57 12.80 -0.07
N PRO A 17 15.58 12.19 0.58
CA PRO A 17 16.64 12.97 1.20
C PRO A 17 17.45 13.67 0.08
N PRO A 18 17.81 14.95 0.25
CA PRO A 18 18.76 15.58 -0.64
C PRO A 18 20.12 14.91 -0.41
N HIS A 19 20.64 14.24 -1.44
CA HIS A 19 22.05 13.83 -1.57
C HIS A 19 22.78 13.51 -0.25
N TYR A 20 22.52 12.33 0.32
CA TYR A 20 23.46 11.71 1.27
C TYR A 20 23.78 10.30 0.81
N SER A 21 25.02 10.12 0.40
CA SER A 21 25.68 8.86 0.12
C SER A 21 25.55 7.89 1.29
N GLY A 22 24.93 6.72 1.07
CA GLY A 22 25.26 5.48 1.78
C GLY A 22 24.36 5.04 2.96
N PHE A 23 23.03 5.16 2.88
CA PHE A 23 22.14 4.44 3.80
C PHE A 23 21.24 3.47 3.04
N SER A 24 21.62 2.19 3.05
CA SER A 24 20.80 1.09 2.59
C SER A 24 19.55 0.96 3.47
N VAL A 25 18.38 0.86 2.84
CA VAL A 25 17.12 0.67 3.56
C VAL A 25 17.08 -0.72 4.17
N PRO A 26 16.71 -0.88 5.45
CA PRO A 26 16.96 -2.13 6.16
C PRO A 26 16.16 -3.33 5.61
N VAL A 27 15.07 -3.11 4.84
CA VAL A 27 14.23 -4.20 4.29
C VAL A 27 14.88 -4.86 3.07
N CYS A 28 15.36 -4.06 2.11
CA CYS A 28 15.79 -4.57 0.79
C CYS A 28 17.24 -4.15 0.44
N GLN A 29 17.93 -3.42 1.32
CA GLN A 29 19.31 -2.91 1.21
C GLN A 29 19.68 -2.22 -0.12
N PHE A 30 18.70 -1.71 -0.86
CA PHE A 30 18.90 -1.07 -2.16
C PHE A 30 19.28 0.41 -2.00
N ASP A 31 20.17 0.91 -2.87
CA ASP A 31 20.76 2.26 -2.78
C ASP A 31 19.78 3.42 -3.01
N SER A 32 18.58 3.15 -3.56
CA SER A 32 17.49 4.13 -3.64
C SER A 32 16.12 3.46 -3.53
N GLU A 33 15.48 3.63 -2.37
CA GLU A 33 14.09 3.22 -2.19
C GLU A 33 13.18 4.22 -2.89
N THR A 34 12.65 3.82 -4.05
CA THR A 34 11.57 4.56 -4.73
C THR A 34 10.22 4.10 -4.21
N VAL A 35 9.16 4.92 -4.38
CA VAL A 35 7.78 4.51 -4.06
C VAL A 35 7.41 3.22 -4.81
N THR A 36 7.80 3.10 -6.07
CA THR A 36 7.62 1.88 -6.88
C THR A 36 8.29 0.68 -6.22
N HIS A 37 9.54 0.82 -5.77
CA HIS A 37 10.21 -0.27 -5.05
C HIS A 37 9.52 -0.56 -3.71
N ALA A 38 9.16 0.48 -2.97
CA ALA A 38 8.62 0.37 -1.63
C ALA A 38 7.30 -0.41 -1.60
N LEU A 39 6.39 -0.02 -2.49
CA LEU A 39 5.00 -0.48 -2.49
C LEU A 39 4.73 -1.62 -3.47
N TRP A 40 5.53 -1.77 -4.53
CA TRP A 40 5.22 -2.69 -5.63
C TRP A 40 6.33 -3.71 -5.91
N ALA A 41 7.57 -3.26 -6.08
CA ALA A 41 8.62 -4.10 -6.64
C ALA A 41 9.50 -4.83 -5.61
N CYS A 42 9.63 -4.37 -4.35
CA CYS A 42 10.43 -5.09 -3.35
C CYS A 42 9.86 -6.50 -3.12
N PRO A 43 10.71 -7.54 -2.96
CA PRO A 43 10.26 -8.92 -2.75
C PRO A 43 9.22 -9.07 -1.63
N HIS A 44 9.37 -8.31 -0.55
CA HIS A 44 8.42 -8.32 0.55
C HIS A 44 7.02 -7.84 0.12
N ALA A 45 6.94 -6.74 -0.63
CA ALA A 45 5.70 -6.21 -1.18
C ALA A 45 5.08 -7.19 -2.19
N ARG A 46 5.90 -7.77 -3.09
CA ARG A 46 5.44 -8.78 -4.07
C ARG A 46 4.78 -9.99 -3.40
N ASN A 47 5.31 -10.44 -2.27
CA ASN A 47 4.71 -11.53 -1.51
C ASN A 47 3.35 -11.17 -0.92
N VAL A 48 3.10 -9.89 -0.58
CA VAL A 48 1.77 -9.42 -0.17
C VAL A 48 0.82 -9.40 -1.38
N TRP A 49 1.25 -8.82 -2.50
CA TRP A 49 0.45 -8.76 -3.73
C TRP A 49 0.07 -10.16 -4.26
N ALA A 50 0.94 -11.16 -4.09
CA ALA A 50 0.67 -12.54 -4.47
C ALA A 50 -0.50 -13.17 -3.70
N LEU A 51 -0.87 -12.64 -2.52
CA LEU A 51 -1.98 -13.13 -1.71
C LEU A 51 -3.33 -12.53 -2.13
N ILE A 52 -3.32 -11.44 -2.90
CA ILE A 52 -4.56 -10.78 -3.32
C ILE A 52 -5.17 -11.60 -4.46
N PRO A 53 -6.41 -12.08 -4.33
CA PRO A 53 -7.07 -12.79 -5.43
C PRO A 53 -7.45 -11.84 -6.57
N GLY A 54 -7.52 -12.38 -7.79
CA GLY A 54 -8.14 -11.70 -8.93
C GLY A 54 -7.17 -10.90 -9.80
N ARG A 55 -7.65 -9.80 -10.38
CA ARG A 55 -6.94 -9.06 -11.43
C ARG A 55 -5.66 -8.41 -10.92
N ILE A 56 -5.64 -7.99 -9.67
CA ILE A 56 -4.50 -7.32 -9.04
C ILE A 56 -3.26 -8.24 -8.99
N GLN A 57 -3.45 -9.53 -8.72
CA GLN A 57 -2.39 -10.55 -8.71
C GLN A 57 -1.69 -10.70 -10.07
N LYS A 58 -2.45 -10.49 -11.16
CA LYS A 58 -2.02 -10.74 -12.54
C LYS A 58 -1.38 -9.52 -13.18
N LEU A 59 -1.28 -8.41 -12.47
CA LEU A 59 -0.61 -7.19 -12.93
C LEU A 59 0.90 -7.45 -12.95
N HIS A 60 1.35 -8.17 -13.97
CA HIS A 60 2.76 -8.19 -14.34
C HIS A 60 3.07 -6.86 -14.97
N VAL A 61 3.86 -6.09 -14.26
CA VAL A 61 4.05 -4.70 -14.55
C VAL A 61 5.55 -4.48 -14.64
N GLU A 62 6.05 -4.44 -15.87
CA GLU A 62 7.33 -3.82 -16.26
C GLU A 62 7.24 -2.28 -16.16
N ILE A 63 6.40 -1.73 -15.28
CA ILE A 63 6.21 -0.28 -15.18
C ILE A 63 7.24 0.27 -14.20
N GLY A 64 8.08 1.17 -14.70
CA GLY A 64 9.11 1.87 -13.93
C GLY A 64 8.57 2.87 -12.90
N ASP A 65 7.28 3.22 -12.96
CA ASP A 65 6.66 4.26 -12.15
C ASP A 65 5.31 3.85 -11.51
N PHE A 66 5.24 3.92 -10.18
CA PHE A 66 4.04 3.67 -9.39
C PHE A 66 2.87 4.61 -9.73
N PHE A 67 3.15 5.82 -10.20
CA PHE A 67 2.13 6.78 -10.63
C PHE A 67 1.37 6.27 -11.86
N LEU A 68 2.10 5.83 -12.90
CA LEU A 68 1.50 5.28 -14.11
C LEU A 68 0.70 4.01 -13.81
N LEU A 69 1.23 3.16 -12.94
CA LEU A 69 0.48 2.00 -12.43
C LEU A 69 -0.84 2.42 -11.76
N THR A 70 -0.80 3.43 -10.89
CA THR A 70 -2.00 3.93 -10.21
C THR A 70 -3.03 4.45 -11.21
N GLN A 71 -2.58 5.20 -12.22
CA GLN A 71 -3.43 5.71 -13.28
C GLN A 71 -4.13 4.56 -14.03
N ASP A 72 -3.39 3.56 -14.49
CA ASP A 72 -3.94 2.41 -15.20
C ASP A 72 -4.94 1.61 -14.36
N LEU A 73 -4.66 1.45 -13.06
CA LEU A 73 -5.53 0.73 -12.14
C LEU A 73 -6.83 1.46 -11.87
N THR A 74 -6.76 2.78 -11.65
CA THR A 74 -7.97 3.60 -11.44
C THR A 74 -8.92 3.59 -12.62
N GLN A 75 -8.42 3.34 -13.84
CA GLN A 75 -9.23 3.23 -15.05
C GLN A 75 -9.77 1.81 -15.28
N SER A 76 -9.06 0.78 -14.81
CA SER A 76 -9.34 -0.62 -15.17
C SER A 76 -10.05 -1.44 -14.09
N LEU A 77 -9.91 -1.07 -12.81
CA LEU A 77 -10.47 -1.77 -11.67
C LEU A 77 -11.84 -1.20 -11.27
N ASN A 78 -12.71 -2.06 -10.74
CA ASN A 78 -13.95 -1.60 -10.13
C ASN A 78 -13.67 -0.97 -8.74
N ARG A 79 -14.70 -0.38 -8.14
CA ARG A 79 -14.59 0.30 -6.84
C ARG A 79 -14.04 -0.60 -5.74
N GLN A 80 -14.56 -1.81 -5.60
CA GLN A 80 -14.16 -2.74 -4.54
C GLN A 80 -12.70 -3.19 -4.73
N GLU A 81 -12.31 -3.46 -5.97
CA GLU A 81 -10.92 -3.77 -6.34
C GLU A 81 -9.98 -2.60 -6.02
N LEU A 82 -10.39 -1.37 -6.31
CA LEU A 82 -9.62 -0.16 -5.98
C LEU A 82 -9.49 0.06 -4.48
N GLU A 83 -10.54 -0.20 -3.72
CA GLU A 83 -10.51 -0.13 -2.26
C GLU A 83 -9.50 -1.14 -1.70
N VAL A 84 -9.52 -2.39 -2.16
CA VAL A 84 -8.54 -3.45 -1.79
C VAL A 84 -7.12 -3.05 -2.17
N TRP A 85 -6.91 -2.54 -3.39
CA TRP A 85 -5.60 -2.07 -3.84
C TRP A 85 -5.07 -0.94 -2.94
N ALA A 86 -5.90 0.06 -2.65
CA ALA A 86 -5.51 1.22 -1.84
C ALA A 86 -5.15 0.83 -0.40
N VAL A 87 -5.98 0.01 0.27
CA VAL A 87 -5.67 -0.43 1.64
C VAL A 87 -4.43 -1.33 1.69
N THR A 88 -4.18 -2.11 0.64
CA THR A 88 -2.98 -2.97 0.59
C THR A 88 -1.71 -2.13 0.41
N CYS A 89 -1.72 -1.13 -0.47
CA CYS A 89 -0.63 -0.14 -0.57
C CYS A 89 -0.33 0.50 0.79
N TRP A 90 -1.37 0.93 1.51
CA TRP A 90 -1.21 1.50 2.85
C TRP A 90 -0.65 0.48 3.86
N SER A 91 -1.13 -0.76 3.87
CA SER A 91 -0.64 -1.77 4.81
C SER A 91 0.81 -2.17 4.54
N ILE A 92 1.24 -2.24 3.27
CA ILE A 92 2.65 -2.46 2.90
C ILE A 92 3.50 -1.30 3.41
N TRP A 93 3.09 -0.06 3.16
CA TRP A 93 3.78 1.13 3.67
C TRP A 93 3.91 1.10 5.20
N ASN A 94 2.80 0.85 5.89
CA ASN A 94 2.77 0.78 7.35
C ASN A 94 3.68 -0.31 7.91
N ALA A 95 3.73 -1.49 7.27
CA ALA A 95 4.63 -2.56 7.67
C ALA A 95 6.11 -2.21 7.49
N ARG A 96 6.46 -1.49 6.40
CA ARG A 96 7.82 -0.98 6.20
C ARG A 96 8.20 0.04 7.26
N ASN A 97 7.31 0.99 7.57
CA ASN A 97 7.55 1.99 8.62
C ASN A 97 7.73 1.32 9.99
N LYS A 98 6.91 0.31 10.31
CA LYS A 98 7.05 -0.45 11.54
C LYS A 98 8.40 -1.16 11.61
N PHE A 99 8.87 -1.73 10.52
CA PHE A 99 10.19 -2.33 10.49
C PHE A 99 11.31 -1.29 10.64
N PHE A 100 11.19 -0.12 10.02
CA PHE A 100 12.18 0.95 10.14
C PHE A 100 12.28 1.49 11.57
N HIS A 101 11.14 1.72 12.24
CA HIS A 101 11.11 2.33 13.57
C HIS A 101 11.24 1.33 14.72
N GLU A 102 10.73 0.11 14.55
CA GLU A 102 10.60 -0.88 15.63
C GLU A 102 11.38 -2.18 15.35
N ALA A 103 12.06 -2.29 14.20
CA ALA A 103 12.73 -3.52 13.75
C ALA A 103 11.80 -4.76 13.64
N VAL A 104 10.48 -4.54 13.52
CA VAL A 104 9.48 -5.61 13.40
C VAL A 104 9.14 -5.87 11.93
N MET A 105 9.55 -7.03 11.41
CA MET A 105 9.19 -7.46 10.06
C MET A 105 7.91 -8.30 10.11
N ASN A 106 6.79 -7.72 9.68
CA ASN A 106 5.51 -8.44 9.63
C ASN A 106 5.51 -9.46 8.49
N HIS A 107 4.92 -10.64 8.71
CA HIS A 107 4.73 -11.63 7.64
C HIS A 107 3.77 -11.10 6.56
N PRO A 108 3.99 -11.36 5.26
CA PRO A 108 3.11 -10.88 4.18
C PRO A 108 1.62 -11.19 4.38
N SER A 109 1.29 -12.37 4.90
CA SER A 109 -0.10 -12.73 5.23
C SER A 109 -0.71 -11.84 6.31
N LEU A 110 0.06 -11.49 7.34
CA LEU A 110 -0.41 -10.57 8.39
C LEU A 110 -0.66 -9.16 7.82
N ILE A 111 0.19 -8.71 6.89
CA ILE A 111 0.01 -7.42 6.21
C ILE A 111 -1.30 -7.42 5.40
N PHE A 112 -1.54 -8.48 4.64
CA PHE A 112 -2.77 -8.62 3.86
C PHE A 112 -4.01 -8.73 4.75
N ASP A 113 -3.97 -9.54 5.80
CA ASP A 113 -5.07 -9.67 6.77
C ASP A 113 -5.42 -8.34 7.41
N ASN A 114 -4.41 -7.54 7.79
CA ASN A 114 -4.61 -6.20 8.33
C ASN A 114 -5.25 -5.25 7.30
N ALA A 115 -4.87 -5.34 6.02
CA ALA A 115 -5.47 -4.55 4.96
C ALA A 115 -6.97 -4.85 4.82
N ILE A 116 -7.34 -6.13 4.80
CA ILE A 116 -8.74 -6.56 4.68
C ILE A 116 -9.55 -6.16 5.92
N ARG A 117 -9.00 -6.34 7.13
CA ARG A 117 -9.66 -5.90 8.38
C ARG A 117 -9.90 -4.40 8.39
N LEU A 118 -8.90 -3.60 8.00
CA LEU A 118 -9.03 -2.14 7.92
C LEU A 118 -10.17 -1.73 6.97
N LEU A 119 -10.26 -2.38 5.80
CA LEU A 119 -11.32 -2.10 4.84
C LEU A 119 -12.71 -2.48 5.39
N GLN A 120 -12.81 -3.62 6.07
CA GLN A 120 -14.05 -4.06 6.70
C GLN A 120 -14.51 -3.10 7.80
N ASP A 121 -13.60 -2.64 8.64
CA ASP A 121 -13.89 -1.67 9.70
C ASP A 121 -14.31 -0.32 9.13
N PHE A 122 -13.64 0.15 8.07
CA PHE A 122 -14.02 1.35 7.35
C PHE A 122 -15.45 1.25 6.81
N HIS A 123 -15.80 0.14 6.15
CA HIS A 123 -17.16 -0.09 5.66
C HIS A 123 -18.20 -0.16 6.78
N ARG A 124 -17.87 -0.79 7.91
CA ARG A 124 -18.75 -0.86 9.08
C ARG A 124 -19.06 0.53 9.63
N VAL A 125 -18.05 1.37 9.82
CA VAL A 125 -18.22 2.73 10.34
C VAL A 125 -19.03 3.59 9.37
N LEU A 126 -18.74 3.51 8.06
CA LEU A 126 -19.51 4.22 7.05
C LEU A 126 -20.97 3.78 7.00
N ALA A 127 -21.26 2.49 7.17
CA ALA A 127 -22.62 1.98 7.24
C ALA A 127 -23.35 2.50 8.49
N ALA A 128 -22.69 2.51 9.65
CA ALA A 128 -23.25 3.02 10.89
C ALA A 128 -23.58 4.52 10.83
N GLN A 129 -22.74 5.33 10.17
CA GLN A 129 -22.99 6.76 9.96
C GLN A 129 -24.16 7.06 9.03
N ARG A 130 -24.57 6.11 8.20
CA ARG A 130 -25.73 6.26 7.29
C ARG A 130 -27.05 5.86 7.94
N LEU A 131 -27.03 5.29 9.15
CA LEU A 131 -28.26 4.98 9.88
C LEU A 131 -28.89 6.28 10.41
N PRO A 132 -30.19 6.52 10.19
CA PRO A 132 -30.87 7.62 10.85
C PRO A 132 -30.82 7.41 12.37
N SER A 133 -30.65 8.50 13.11
CA SER A 133 -30.64 8.52 14.57
C SER A 133 -31.86 7.77 15.13
N PRO A 134 -31.70 6.90 16.15
CA PRO A 134 -32.84 6.25 16.79
C PRO A 134 -33.77 7.32 17.37
N SER A 135 -35.04 7.24 16.96
CA SER A 135 -36.15 8.12 17.39
C SER A 135 -36.50 7.95 18.85
#